data_AF-A0A9D9YYN9-F1
#
_entry.id   AF-A0A9D9YYN9-F1
#
_cell.length_a   1.000
_cell.length_b   1.000
_cell.length_c   1.000
_cell.angle_alpha   90.00
_cell.angle_beta   90.00
_cell.angle_gamma   90.00
#
_symmetry.space_group_name_H-M   'P 1'
#
loop_
_entity.id
_entity.type
_entity.pdbx_description
1 polymer ?
#
loop_
_entity_poly.entity_id
_entity_poly.type
_entity_poly.pdbx_seq_one_letter_code
_entity_poly.pdbx_strand_id
1 'polypeptide(L)'
;MKISKQLFLILIFLIIILVGFVVYIVTNYFMNSPTLTSEELEKFPILSFLVVGLDESSNVQRTDSIYVVLYSTITNKIFIYSIPRDLRVRFQYQGQLIYDKINHVYFKRDIYTLKSLLETLLGMKIPYYVIVSYDALSSIVDLINGVQIYIEEDMVYTDKAGNLFINIPKGFQTLDGEKALEYVRYRSDEEGDIGRIKRQFNLIIKVVEQKDKLLTIKNIPDTLKILYSKLKTNLTLLDFYSLADKLEYLSINKIYYEIMPTKPLTIDNVSYLVPLTVQGGNYAQYLLKKVLTFLNEKEITYENAITVEVLNASPQKGLAKLVRDKLLQYGINVIYYGNSNNSSKVTRIIDRVGKLDKAKQIGAIMRCKNIETAINLNAGVDVTIIIGEDFNMSFFDN
;
A
#
# COMPACT_ATOMS: atom_id res chain seq x y z
N MET A 1 -31.54 22.11 -9.71
CA MET A 1 -30.38 22.62 -8.95
C MET A 1 -30.48 22.11 -7.52
N LYS A 2 -29.35 21.84 -6.84
CA LYS A 2 -29.19 20.96 -5.66
C LYS A 2 -29.17 19.46 -6.06
N ILE A 3 -28.65 18.62 -5.16
CA ILE A 3 -28.19 17.23 -5.35
C ILE A 3 -26.87 17.14 -6.15
N SER A 4 -25.74 17.36 -5.47
CA SER A 4 -24.38 17.25 -6.02
C SER A 4 -23.28 17.34 -4.93
N LYS A 5 -23.48 16.71 -3.76
CA LYS A 5 -22.67 17.00 -2.55
C LYS A 5 -22.29 15.82 -1.66
N GLN A 6 -22.65 14.59 -2.03
CA GLN A 6 -22.52 13.42 -1.14
C GLN A 6 -21.41 12.45 -1.63
N LEU A 7 -20.77 12.78 -2.76
CA LEU A 7 -19.82 11.95 -3.52
C LEU A 7 -18.45 11.69 -2.90
N PHE A 8 -18.02 12.44 -1.89
CA PHE A 8 -16.58 12.60 -1.61
C PHE A 8 -15.80 11.29 -1.33
N LEU A 9 -16.47 10.22 -0.90
CA LEU A 9 -16.31 9.96 0.53
C LEU A 9 -15.80 8.57 0.90
N ILE A 10 -15.85 7.59 -0.01
CA ILE A 10 -15.75 6.19 0.40
C ILE A 10 -14.58 5.41 -0.19
N LEU A 11 -14.13 5.82 -1.38
CA LEU A 11 -12.73 5.65 -1.72
C LEU A 11 -11.83 5.98 -0.52
N ILE A 12 -12.04 7.24 -0.13
CA ILE A 12 -11.54 7.92 1.03
C ILE A 12 -11.67 6.97 2.20
N PHE A 13 -12.87 6.66 2.68
CA PHE A 13 -13.12 5.71 3.77
C PHE A 13 -12.28 4.43 3.76
N LEU A 14 -12.18 3.68 2.65
CA LEU A 14 -11.39 2.44 2.59
C LEU A 14 -9.89 2.64 2.83
N ILE A 15 -9.31 3.74 2.37
CA ILE A 15 -7.89 4.10 2.59
C ILE A 15 -7.68 4.94 3.86
N ILE A 16 -8.66 5.74 4.23
CA ILE A 16 -8.79 6.39 5.53
C ILE A 16 -8.65 5.34 6.61
N ILE A 17 -9.40 4.24 6.55
CA ILE A 17 -9.26 3.13 7.49
C ILE A 17 -7.78 2.73 7.64
N LEU A 18 -7.06 2.56 6.52
CA LEU A 18 -5.64 2.20 6.48
C LEU A 18 -4.65 3.22 7.08
N VAL A 19 -4.91 4.52 6.98
CA VAL A 19 -3.84 5.55 7.02
C VAL A 19 -3.75 6.31 8.36
N GLY A 20 -4.70 6.12 9.28
CA GLY A 20 -4.84 7.03 10.44
C GLY A 20 -5.42 6.41 11.69
N PHE A 21 -5.64 5.10 11.63
CA PHE A 21 -5.10 4.26 12.68
C PHE A 21 -3.60 4.49 12.93
N VAL A 22 -2.79 4.97 11.95
CA VAL A 22 -1.40 5.38 12.26
C VAL A 22 -1.53 6.50 13.27
N VAL A 23 -2.34 7.48 12.89
CA VAL A 23 -2.62 8.68 13.67
C VAL A 23 -3.25 8.32 15.00
N TYR A 24 -3.98 7.20 15.19
CA TYR A 24 -4.32 6.70 16.53
C TYR A 24 -3.10 6.10 17.26
N ILE A 25 -2.35 5.15 16.68
CA ILE A 25 -1.25 4.47 17.41
C ILE A 25 -0.15 5.46 17.81
N VAL A 26 -0.01 6.51 16.99
CA VAL A 26 0.64 7.77 17.28
C VAL A 26 -0.14 8.55 18.36
N THR A 27 -1.29 9.17 18.10
CA THR A 27 -1.97 10.09 19.05
C THR A 27 -2.24 9.51 20.43
N ASN A 28 -2.44 8.20 20.59
CA ASN A 28 -2.64 7.58 21.92
C ASN A 28 -1.31 7.30 22.67
N TYR A 29 -0.18 7.24 21.98
CA TYR A 29 1.15 7.42 22.59
C TYR A 29 1.44 8.92 22.86
N PHE A 30 0.88 9.80 22.01
CA PHE A 30 1.16 11.24 21.94
C PHE A 30 0.19 12.13 22.74
N MET A 31 -0.81 11.58 23.43
CA MET A 31 -1.59 12.34 24.45
C MET A 31 -0.71 12.88 25.58
N ASN A 32 0.56 12.45 25.65
CA ASN A 32 1.62 12.95 26.54
C ASN A 32 2.68 13.82 25.84
N SER A 33 2.58 14.13 24.53
CA SER A 33 3.63 14.87 23.77
C SER A 33 3.08 15.58 22.52
N PRO A 34 3.14 16.93 22.43
CA PRO A 34 2.63 17.68 21.29
C PRO A 34 3.61 17.72 20.10
N THR A 35 3.05 17.88 18.89
CA THR A 35 3.73 18.15 17.61
C THR A 35 4.82 17.15 17.17
N LEU A 36 4.42 16.21 16.30
CA LEU A 36 5.31 15.29 15.58
C LEU A 36 6.30 16.02 14.66
N THR A 37 7.57 15.64 14.72
CA THR A 37 8.52 15.86 13.62
C THR A 37 8.51 14.67 12.65
N SER A 38 9.12 14.82 11.47
CA SER A 38 9.28 13.73 10.49
C SER A 38 10.02 12.51 11.07
N GLU A 39 10.91 12.75 12.03
CA GLU A 39 11.73 11.78 12.75
C GLU A 39 10.91 10.85 13.65
N GLU A 40 9.69 11.26 14.02
CA GLU A 40 8.82 10.50 14.91
C GLU A 40 7.78 9.63 14.19
N LEU A 41 7.44 9.95 12.95
CA LEU A 41 6.60 9.09 12.10
C LEU A 41 7.32 7.78 11.74
N GLU A 42 8.66 7.75 11.82
CA GLU A 42 9.46 6.54 11.65
C GLU A 42 9.38 5.58 12.86
N LYS A 43 8.82 6.00 14.01
CA LYS A 43 8.60 5.15 15.20
C LYS A 43 7.51 4.09 15.00
N PHE A 44 6.53 4.35 14.13
CA PHE A 44 5.46 3.41 13.79
C PHE A 44 5.42 3.19 12.27
N PRO A 45 6.41 2.45 11.72
CA PRO A 45 6.72 2.44 10.29
C PRO A 45 5.67 1.72 9.43
N ILE A 46 4.92 0.77 10.01
CA ILE A 46 3.87 -0.03 9.35
C ILE A 46 2.69 -0.26 10.29
N LEU A 47 1.48 -0.26 9.72
CA LEU A 47 0.24 -0.68 10.36
C LEU A 47 -0.34 -2.00 9.85
N SER A 48 -1.39 -2.45 10.52
CA SER A 48 -2.14 -3.65 10.19
C SER A 48 -3.63 -3.55 10.57
N PHE A 49 -4.49 -4.00 9.65
CA PHE A 49 -5.95 -3.95 9.75
C PHE A 49 -6.59 -5.28 9.45
N LEU A 50 -7.75 -5.53 10.05
CA LEU A 50 -8.70 -6.53 9.61
C LEU A 50 -9.89 -5.85 8.92
N VAL A 51 -9.91 -5.82 7.59
CA VAL A 51 -11.06 -5.34 6.81
C VAL A 51 -11.95 -6.52 6.43
N VAL A 52 -13.24 -6.43 6.74
CA VAL A 52 -14.21 -7.53 6.64
C VAL A 52 -15.46 -7.07 5.90
N GLY A 53 -15.83 -7.78 4.84
CA GLY A 53 -17.12 -7.62 4.16
C GLY A 53 -18.14 -8.65 4.67
N LEU A 54 -19.28 -8.20 5.17
CA LEU A 54 -20.40 -9.08 5.58
C LEU A 54 -21.42 -9.26 4.46
N ASP A 55 -21.79 -10.51 4.20
CA ASP A 55 -23.06 -10.83 3.57
C ASP A 55 -24.14 -10.91 4.65
N GLU A 56 -25.04 -9.92 4.65
CA GLU A 56 -26.20 -9.84 5.54
C GLU A 56 -27.52 -10.22 4.85
N SER A 57 -27.47 -10.71 3.60
CA SER A 57 -28.68 -11.08 2.82
C SER A 57 -29.32 -12.41 3.23
N SER A 58 -28.84 -13.02 4.33
CA SER A 58 -29.41 -14.22 4.92
C SER A 58 -29.37 -14.15 6.45
N ASN A 59 -30.15 -15.01 7.12
CA ASN A 59 -30.18 -15.13 8.58
C ASN A 59 -28.84 -15.60 9.22
N VAL A 60 -27.76 -15.75 8.42
CA VAL A 60 -26.42 -16.14 8.87
C VAL A 60 -25.40 -15.13 8.31
N GLN A 61 -24.97 -14.17 9.15
CA GLN A 61 -23.98 -13.15 8.77
C GLN A 61 -22.59 -13.78 8.50
N ARG A 62 -22.23 -14.01 7.23
CA ARG A 62 -20.92 -14.57 6.86
C ARG A 62 -19.95 -13.47 6.43
N THR A 63 -18.66 -13.63 6.77
CA THR A 63 -17.60 -12.75 6.26
C THR A 63 -17.15 -13.23 4.88
N ASP A 64 -17.81 -12.76 3.81
CA ASP A 64 -17.54 -13.25 2.46
C ASP A 64 -16.33 -12.58 1.79
N SER A 65 -15.75 -11.56 2.46
CA SER A 65 -14.47 -10.94 2.13
C SER A 65 -13.67 -10.70 3.43
N ILE A 66 -12.38 -11.05 3.44
CA ILE A 66 -11.48 -10.86 4.59
C ILE A 66 -10.12 -10.39 4.06
N TYR A 67 -9.67 -9.21 4.48
CA TYR A 67 -8.35 -8.69 4.13
C TYR A 67 -7.57 -8.35 5.39
N VAL A 68 -6.30 -8.75 5.43
CA VAL A 68 -5.32 -8.13 6.32
C VAL A 68 -4.59 -7.07 5.52
N VAL A 69 -4.82 -5.80 5.86
CA VAL A 69 -4.29 -4.68 5.07
C VAL A 69 -3.19 -3.98 5.86
N LEU A 70 -2.16 -3.53 5.16
CA LEU A 70 -0.97 -2.89 5.71
C LEU A 70 -0.75 -1.53 5.04
N TYR A 71 -0.22 -0.57 5.78
CA TYR A 71 0.18 0.75 5.28
C TYR A 71 1.49 1.18 5.93
N SER A 72 2.42 1.74 5.15
CA SER A 72 3.64 2.36 5.68
C SER A 72 3.57 3.89 5.69
N THR A 73 3.86 4.47 6.85
CA THR A 73 4.03 5.92 7.06
C THR A 73 5.21 6.51 6.30
N ILE A 74 6.23 5.68 6.03
CA ILE A 74 7.54 6.11 5.57
C ILE A 74 7.57 6.23 4.03
N THR A 75 6.80 5.39 3.34
CA THR A 75 6.86 5.23 1.88
C THR A 75 5.54 5.51 1.17
N ASN A 76 4.46 5.67 1.94
CA ASN A 76 3.05 5.69 1.52
C ASN A 76 2.61 4.43 0.75
N LYS A 77 3.33 3.30 0.89
CA LYS A 77 2.96 2.01 0.29
C LYS A 77 1.82 1.34 1.07
N ILE A 78 0.89 0.72 0.34
CA ILE A 78 -0.23 -0.08 0.85
C ILE A 78 -0.06 -1.54 0.38
N PHE A 79 -0.36 -2.51 1.24
CA PHE A 79 -0.43 -3.92 0.86
C PHE A 79 -1.73 -4.56 1.37
N ILE A 80 -2.57 -5.04 0.45
CA ILE A 80 -3.86 -5.69 0.74
C ILE A 80 -3.69 -7.21 0.64
N TYR A 81 -3.71 -7.90 1.78
CA TYR A 81 -3.56 -9.36 1.83
C TYR A 81 -4.92 -10.04 1.97
N SER A 82 -5.43 -10.59 0.87
CA SER A 82 -6.72 -11.28 0.84
C SER A 82 -6.62 -12.67 1.49
N ILE A 83 -7.40 -12.91 2.54
CA ILE A 83 -7.46 -14.19 3.23
C ILE A 83 -8.64 -15.01 2.66
N PRO A 84 -8.41 -16.18 2.04
CA PRO A 84 -9.49 -17.00 1.50
C PRO A 84 -10.52 -17.39 2.56
N ARG A 85 -11.80 -17.14 2.29
CA ARG A 85 -12.93 -17.40 3.20
C ARG A 85 -13.05 -18.87 3.66
N ASP A 86 -12.52 -19.78 2.85
CA ASP A 86 -12.52 -21.23 3.05
C ASP A 86 -11.31 -21.75 3.85
N LEU A 87 -10.42 -20.87 4.33
CA LEU A 87 -9.27 -21.24 5.14
C LEU A 87 -9.69 -21.97 6.42
N ARG A 88 -9.19 -23.19 6.63
CA ARG A 88 -9.46 -24.01 7.82
C ARG A 88 -8.71 -23.47 9.03
N VAL A 89 -9.46 -23.03 10.03
CA VAL A 89 -8.96 -22.50 11.31
C VAL A 89 -9.44 -23.37 12.47
N ARG A 90 -8.82 -23.19 13.64
CA ARG A 90 -9.12 -23.93 14.88
C ARG A 90 -9.40 -22.97 16.02
N PHE A 91 -10.59 -23.02 16.63
CA PHE A 91 -11.01 -22.07 17.67
C PHE A 91 -11.99 -22.67 18.67
N GLN A 92 -12.19 -21.98 19.78
CA GLN A 92 -13.16 -22.36 20.83
C GLN A 92 -14.57 -21.88 20.47
N TYR A 93 -15.55 -22.78 20.51
CA TYR A 93 -16.97 -22.50 20.31
C TYR A 93 -17.80 -23.39 21.24
N GLN A 94 -18.78 -22.81 21.96
CA GLN A 94 -19.65 -23.54 22.90
C GLN A 94 -18.90 -24.45 23.90
N GLY A 95 -17.71 -24.02 24.35
CA GLY A 95 -16.85 -24.78 25.28
C GLY A 95 -16.02 -25.89 24.64
N GLN A 96 -16.11 -26.09 23.32
CA GLN A 96 -15.37 -27.10 22.57
C GLN A 96 -14.40 -26.49 21.55
N LEU A 97 -13.28 -27.17 21.35
CA LEU A 97 -12.26 -26.79 20.37
C LEU A 97 -12.61 -27.38 19.00
N ILE A 98 -13.12 -26.55 18.10
CA ILE A 98 -13.58 -26.97 16.76
C ILE A 98 -12.61 -26.58 15.65
N TYR A 99 -12.76 -27.22 14.49
CA TYR A 99 -12.21 -26.77 13.21
C TYR A 99 -13.34 -26.32 12.29
N ASP A 100 -13.17 -25.21 11.59
CA ASP A 100 -14.16 -24.69 10.62
C ASP A 100 -13.46 -23.79 9.58
N LYS A 101 -14.22 -23.34 8.58
CA LYS A 101 -13.83 -22.27 7.66
C LYS A 101 -13.77 -20.93 8.40
N ILE A 102 -12.80 -20.09 8.06
CA ILE A 102 -12.55 -18.81 8.73
C ILE A 102 -13.76 -17.86 8.63
N ASN A 103 -14.55 -17.94 7.55
CA ASN A 103 -15.74 -17.10 7.38
C ASN A 103 -16.91 -17.40 8.34
N HIS A 104 -16.88 -18.53 9.04
CA HIS A 104 -17.84 -18.85 10.09
C HIS A 104 -17.43 -18.29 11.47
N VAL A 105 -16.18 -17.81 11.64
CA VAL A 105 -15.67 -17.36 12.95
C VAL A 105 -16.43 -16.16 13.49
N TYR A 106 -16.65 -15.12 12.68
CA TYR A 106 -17.37 -13.93 13.11
C TYR A 106 -18.81 -14.26 13.55
N PHE A 107 -19.52 -15.08 12.77
CA PHE A 107 -20.88 -15.53 13.09
C PHE A 107 -20.96 -16.37 14.37
N LYS A 108 -20.04 -17.33 14.52
CA LYS A 108 -20.00 -18.23 15.67
C LYS A 108 -19.44 -17.58 16.94
N ARG A 109 -18.71 -16.47 16.81
CA ARG A 109 -18.00 -15.81 17.90
C ARG A 109 -18.15 -14.29 17.78
N ASP A 110 -17.11 -13.64 17.27
CA ASP A 110 -16.94 -12.20 17.27
C ASP A 110 -15.73 -11.82 16.40
N ILE A 111 -15.56 -10.53 16.16
CA ILE A 111 -14.43 -9.98 15.40
C ILE A 111 -13.08 -10.15 16.12
N TYR A 112 -13.08 -10.22 17.46
CA TYR A 112 -11.86 -10.36 18.26
C TYR A 112 -11.24 -11.76 18.12
N THR A 113 -12.08 -12.79 17.98
CA THR A 113 -11.69 -14.17 17.72
C THR A 113 -11.12 -14.29 16.31
N LEU A 114 -11.79 -13.72 15.30
CA LEU A 114 -11.29 -13.69 13.91
C LEU A 114 -9.92 -12.98 13.84
N LYS A 115 -9.81 -11.79 14.44
CA LYS A 115 -8.56 -11.04 14.60
C LYS A 115 -7.48 -11.87 15.28
N SER A 116 -7.76 -12.52 16.42
CA SER A 116 -6.79 -13.31 17.17
C SER A 116 -6.25 -14.52 16.38
N LEU A 117 -7.12 -15.18 15.60
CA LEU A 117 -6.71 -16.25 14.68
C LEU A 117 -5.79 -15.73 13.57
N LEU A 118 -6.09 -14.57 12.98
CA LEU A 118 -5.25 -13.94 11.95
C LEU A 118 -3.92 -13.43 12.52
N GLU A 119 -3.90 -12.85 13.73
CA GLU A 119 -2.66 -12.48 14.42
C GLU A 119 -1.76 -13.70 14.64
N THR A 120 -2.34 -14.81 15.09
CA THR A 120 -1.62 -16.07 15.32
C THR A 120 -1.12 -16.69 14.01
N LEU A 121 -1.97 -16.70 12.98
CA LEU A 121 -1.66 -17.23 11.66
C LEU A 121 -0.52 -16.46 10.99
N LEU A 122 -0.56 -15.13 11.05
CA LEU A 122 0.39 -14.24 10.37
C LEU A 122 1.60 -13.87 11.22
N GLY A 123 1.61 -14.21 12.52
CA GLY A 123 2.73 -13.88 13.41
C GLY A 123 2.90 -12.38 13.65
N MET A 124 1.84 -11.59 13.46
CA MET A 124 1.84 -10.14 13.64
C MET A 124 0.66 -9.70 14.51
N LYS A 125 0.69 -8.47 15.00
CA LYS A 125 -0.49 -7.83 15.57
C LYS A 125 -1.32 -7.16 14.49
N ILE A 126 -2.65 -7.14 14.65
CA ILE A 126 -3.62 -6.53 13.72
C ILE A 126 -4.65 -5.74 14.56
N PRO A 127 -4.24 -4.68 15.30
CA PRO A 127 -5.01 -4.26 16.48
C PRO A 127 -6.32 -3.49 16.20
N TYR A 128 -6.68 -3.24 14.94
CA TYR A 128 -8.00 -2.71 14.57
C TYR A 128 -8.71 -3.53 13.51
N TYR A 129 -10.02 -3.29 13.41
CA TYR A 129 -10.88 -3.88 12.41
C TYR A 129 -11.85 -2.85 11.82
N VAL A 130 -12.32 -3.15 10.61
CA VAL A 130 -13.52 -2.55 10.05
C VAL A 130 -14.39 -3.62 9.42
N ILE A 131 -15.67 -3.54 9.73
CA ILE A 131 -16.72 -4.40 9.21
C ILE A 131 -17.63 -3.54 8.33
N VAL A 132 -17.68 -3.88 7.05
CA VAL A 132 -18.48 -3.22 6.00
C VAL A 132 -19.63 -4.15 5.62
N SER A 133 -20.87 -3.69 5.74
CA SER A 133 -22.04 -4.43 5.24
C SER A 133 -22.30 -4.17 3.75
N TYR A 134 -23.25 -4.91 3.17
CA TYR A 134 -23.73 -4.62 1.82
C TYR A 134 -24.56 -3.34 1.71
N ASP A 135 -25.37 -3.00 2.72
CA ASP A 135 -26.05 -1.70 2.80
C ASP A 135 -25.04 -0.54 2.83
N ALA A 136 -23.94 -0.72 3.57
CA ALA A 136 -22.81 0.17 3.46
C ALA A 136 -22.31 0.17 2.00
N LEU A 137 -21.80 -0.94 1.45
CA LEU A 137 -21.18 -0.97 0.11
C LEU A 137 -22.07 -0.41 -1.02
N SER A 138 -23.39 -0.61 -0.98
CA SER A 138 -24.32 0.00 -1.95
C SER A 138 -24.36 1.52 -1.76
N SER A 139 -24.77 1.99 -0.57
CA SER A 139 -24.79 3.41 -0.21
C SER A 139 -23.49 4.10 -0.61
N ILE A 140 -22.38 3.41 -0.38
CA ILE A 140 -21.00 3.78 -0.66
C ILE A 140 -20.73 4.03 -2.16
N VAL A 141 -21.23 3.19 -3.07
CA VAL A 141 -21.01 3.41 -4.51
C VAL A 141 -22.09 4.32 -5.12
N ASP A 142 -23.33 4.25 -4.64
CA ASP A 142 -24.40 5.20 -4.96
C ASP A 142 -23.97 6.65 -4.68
N LEU A 143 -23.36 6.87 -3.50
CA LEU A 143 -22.89 8.18 -3.08
C LEU A 143 -21.91 8.78 -4.08
N ILE A 144 -20.94 8.02 -4.62
CA ILE A 144 -19.89 8.52 -5.52
C ILE A 144 -20.34 8.73 -6.99
N ASN A 145 -21.65 8.68 -7.28
CA ASN A 145 -22.22 8.60 -8.64
C ASN A 145 -21.76 7.36 -9.44
N GLY A 146 -21.47 6.26 -8.74
CA GLY A 146 -21.06 5.01 -9.35
C GLY A 146 -19.59 4.90 -9.75
N VAL A 147 -19.16 3.68 -10.10
CA VAL A 147 -17.80 3.35 -10.51
C VAL A 147 -17.76 3.02 -11.98
N GLN A 148 -16.90 3.70 -12.75
CA GLN A 148 -16.64 3.31 -14.13
C GLN A 148 -15.74 2.07 -14.16
N ILE A 149 -16.27 0.94 -14.63
CA ILE A 149 -15.54 -0.33 -14.77
C ILE A 149 -15.69 -0.83 -16.21
N TYR A 150 -14.60 -1.35 -16.78
CA TYR A 150 -14.67 -2.14 -18.01
C TYR A 150 -15.01 -3.59 -17.64
N ILE A 151 -16.11 -4.09 -18.17
CA ILE A 151 -16.63 -5.44 -17.95
C ILE A 151 -16.24 -6.28 -19.18
N GLU A 152 -15.44 -7.32 -18.97
CA GLU A 152 -14.83 -8.10 -20.07
C GLU A 152 -15.85 -8.96 -20.81
N GLU A 153 -16.74 -9.63 -20.07
CA GLU A 153 -17.82 -10.49 -20.58
C GLU A 153 -19.14 -10.21 -19.87
N ASP A 154 -20.27 -10.55 -20.50
CA ASP A 154 -21.61 -10.26 -19.98
C ASP A 154 -21.88 -11.04 -18.68
N MET A 155 -21.90 -10.36 -17.53
CA MET A 155 -22.08 -10.99 -16.22
C MET A 155 -23.57 -11.22 -15.96
N VAL A 156 -24.02 -12.45 -16.18
CA VAL A 156 -25.41 -12.88 -15.97
C VAL A 156 -25.45 -14.03 -14.97
N TYR A 157 -26.13 -13.84 -13.84
CA TYR A 157 -26.33 -14.89 -12.83
C TYR A 157 -27.70 -14.75 -12.16
N THR A 158 -28.25 -15.85 -11.67
CA THR A 158 -29.55 -15.86 -10.98
C THR A 158 -29.59 -16.97 -9.95
N ASP A 159 -29.49 -16.58 -8.68
CA ASP A 159 -29.77 -17.44 -7.53
C ASP A 159 -31.15 -17.11 -6.97
N LYS A 160 -32.11 -17.99 -7.25
CA LYS A 160 -33.50 -17.87 -6.78
C LYS A 160 -33.67 -18.23 -5.30
N ALA A 161 -32.69 -18.87 -4.66
CA ALA A 161 -32.71 -19.18 -3.23
C ALA A 161 -32.07 -18.05 -2.39
N GLY A 162 -31.02 -17.42 -2.91
CA GLY A 162 -30.38 -16.24 -2.34
C GLY A 162 -30.98 -14.89 -2.75
N ASN A 163 -32.05 -14.89 -3.55
CA ASN A 163 -32.68 -13.69 -4.15
C ASN A 163 -31.65 -12.74 -4.81
N LEU A 164 -30.68 -13.31 -5.53
CA LEU A 164 -29.59 -12.57 -6.18
C LEU A 164 -29.71 -12.72 -7.69
N PHE A 165 -30.09 -11.62 -8.34
CA PHE A 165 -30.08 -11.47 -9.78
C PHE A 165 -28.88 -10.59 -10.14
N ILE A 166 -28.08 -11.00 -11.12
CA ILE A 166 -26.94 -10.24 -11.63
C ILE A 166 -27.13 -10.10 -13.14
N ASN A 167 -27.07 -8.87 -13.62
CA ASN A 167 -27.10 -8.57 -15.06
C ASN A 167 -26.29 -7.28 -15.31
N ILE A 168 -25.03 -7.45 -15.71
CA ILE A 168 -24.12 -6.36 -16.04
C ILE A 168 -23.54 -6.63 -17.44
N PRO A 169 -23.93 -5.85 -18.47
CA PRO A 169 -23.42 -6.05 -19.82
C PRO A 169 -21.93 -5.72 -19.93
N LYS A 170 -21.25 -6.34 -20.90
CA LYS A 170 -19.83 -6.07 -21.21
C LYS A 170 -19.58 -4.64 -21.70
N GLY A 171 -18.31 -4.26 -21.77
CA GLY A 171 -17.85 -2.92 -22.12
C GLY A 171 -17.76 -1.98 -20.91
N PHE A 172 -17.66 -0.68 -21.16
CA PHE A 172 -17.62 0.32 -20.09
C PHE A 172 -19.00 0.52 -19.47
N GLN A 173 -19.14 0.15 -18.19
CA GLN A 173 -20.33 0.40 -17.37
C GLN A 173 -20.02 1.40 -16.26
N THR A 174 -21.01 2.20 -15.87
CA THR A 174 -20.99 2.92 -14.59
C THR A 174 -21.85 2.14 -13.61
N LEU A 175 -21.21 1.46 -12.66
CA LEU A 175 -21.89 0.65 -11.67
C LEU A 175 -22.34 1.53 -10.50
N ASP A 176 -23.65 1.63 -10.26
CA ASP A 176 -24.23 2.17 -9.03
C ASP A 176 -24.03 1.21 -7.83
N GLY A 177 -24.65 1.49 -6.69
CA GLY A 177 -24.52 0.67 -5.47
C GLY A 177 -25.01 -0.77 -5.64
N GLU A 178 -26.13 -0.95 -6.30
CA GLU A 178 -26.71 -2.27 -6.59
C GLU A 178 -25.82 -3.02 -7.59
N LYS A 179 -25.41 -2.37 -8.69
CA LYS A 179 -24.56 -2.98 -9.72
C LYS A 179 -23.13 -3.25 -9.25
N ALA A 180 -22.57 -2.43 -8.36
CA ALA A 180 -21.28 -2.70 -7.75
C ALA A 180 -21.36 -3.88 -6.76
N LEU A 181 -22.49 -4.01 -6.05
CA LEU A 181 -22.75 -5.16 -5.18
C LEU A 181 -22.93 -6.46 -6.00
N GLU A 182 -23.68 -6.42 -7.10
CA GLU A 182 -23.76 -7.52 -8.07
C GLU A 182 -22.36 -7.96 -8.54
N TYR A 183 -21.56 -7.01 -9.03
CA TYR A 183 -20.22 -7.23 -9.58
C TYR A 183 -19.26 -7.92 -8.60
N VAL A 184 -19.28 -7.54 -7.31
CA VAL A 184 -18.45 -8.20 -6.28
C VAL A 184 -19.05 -9.49 -5.70
N ARG A 185 -20.30 -9.84 -6.04
CA ARG A 185 -20.95 -11.10 -5.65
C ARG A 185 -20.90 -12.18 -6.72
N TYR A 186 -20.77 -11.83 -8.01
CA TYR A 186 -20.65 -12.75 -9.15
C TYR A 186 -19.58 -13.84 -8.96
N ARG A 187 -19.85 -15.06 -9.45
CA ARG A 187 -19.03 -16.30 -9.23
C ARG A 187 -19.11 -17.29 -10.41
N SER A 188 -19.70 -16.90 -11.54
CA SER A 188 -19.97 -17.82 -12.67
C SER A 188 -18.90 -17.78 -13.77
N ASP A 189 -17.79 -17.09 -13.49
CA ASP A 189 -16.53 -17.19 -14.22
C ASP A 189 -15.76 -18.47 -13.83
N GLU A 190 -14.90 -18.98 -14.71
CA GLU A 190 -14.08 -20.17 -14.45
C GLU A 190 -13.16 -20.03 -13.23
N GLU A 191 -12.87 -18.78 -12.82
CA GLU A 191 -12.06 -18.46 -11.65
C GLU A 191 -12.84 -18.44 -10.32
N GLY A 192 -14.18 -18.41 -10.36
CA GLY A 192 -15.08 -18.50 -9.20
C GLY A 192 -14.72 -17.60 -8.00
N ASP A 193 -14.18 -18.21 -6.94
CA ASP A 193 -13.77 -17.49 -5.73
C ASP A 193 -12.54 -16.59 -5.94
N ILE A 194 -11.64 -16.94 -6.87
CA ILE A 194 -10.49 -16.11 -7.25
C ILE A 194 -10.95 -14.93 -8.11
N GLY A 195 -11.81 -15.19 -9.09
CA GLY A 195 -12.43 -14.14 -9.93
C GLY A 195 -13.19 -13.12 -9.07
N ARG A 196 -13.91 -13.59 -8.04
CA ARG A 196 -14.56 -12.69 -7.07
C ARG A 196 -13.56 -11.81 -6.31
N ILE A 197 -12.44 -12.36 -5.83
CA ILE A 197 -11.41 -11.57 -5.14
C ILE A 197 -10.78 -10.53 -6.07
N LYS A 198 -10.49 -10.89 -7.33
CA LYS A 198 -10.02 -9.93 -8.36
C LYS A 198 -11.04 -8.82 -8.60
N ARG A 199 -12.32 -9.13 -8.76
CA ARG A 199 -13.39 -8.14 -8.98
C ARG A 199 -13.59 -7.23 -7.76
N GLN A 200 -13.51 -7.76 -6.55
CA GLN A 200 -13.48 -6.98 -5.30
C GLN A 200 -12.29 -6.00 -5.27
N PHE A 201 -11.08 -6.46 -5.60
CA PHE A 201 -9.90 -5.59 -5.65
C PHE A 201 -9.99 -4.56 -6.78
N ASN A 202 -10.49 -4.93 -7.97
CA ASN A 202 -10.70 -4.01 -9.09
C ASN A 202 -11.75 -2.94 -8.74
N LEU A 203 -12.82 -3.27 -7.99
CA LEU A 203 -13.74 -2.26 -7.47
C LEU A 203 -12.99 -1.25 -6.58
N ILE A 204 -12.15 -1.73 -5.65
CA ILE A 204 -11.32 -0.84 -4.81
C ILE A 204 -10.45 0.07 -5.69
N ILE A 205 -9.70 -0.47 -6.66
CA ILE A 205 -8.80 0.30 -7.54
C ILE A 205 -9.55 1.28 -8.47
N LYS A 206 -10.69 0.89 -9.06
CA LYS A 206 -11.52 1.77 -9.91
C LYS A 206 -12.26 2.84 -9.11
N VAL A 207 -12.45 2.60 -7.82
CA VAL A 207 -12.79 3.65 -6.87
C VAL A 207 -11.56 4.54 -6.63
N VAL A 208 -10.32 4.03 -6.48
CA VAL A 208 -9.09 4.84 -6.30
C VAL A 208 -8.76 5.76 -7.47
N GLU A 209 -8.86 5.26 -8.69
CA GLU A 209 -8.60 6.04 -9.92
C GLU A 209 -9.47 7.30 -10.03
N GLN A 210 -10.61 7.36 -9.34
CA GLN A 210 -11.52 8.49 -9.40
C GLN A 210 -11.30 9.53 -8.28
N LYS A 211 -10.23 9.43 -7.48
CA LYS A 211 -9.96 10.31 -6.32
C LYS A 211 -10.01 11.80 -6.62
N ASP A 212 -9.53 12.22 -7.80
CA ASP A 212 -9.36 13.64 -8.11
C ASP A 212 -10.70 14.33 -8.42
N LYS A 213 -11.73 13.56 -8.80
CA LYS A 213 -13.13 14.03 -8.86
C LYS A 213 -13.67 14.41 -7.47
N LEU A 214 -13.04 13.94 -6.40
CA LEU A 214 -13.50 14.07 -5.01
C LEU A 214 -12.85 15.28 -4.32
N LEU A 215 -11.56 15.56 -4.59
CA LEU A 215 -10.75 16.60 -3.92
C LEU A 215 -11.29 18.05 -4.02
N THR A 216 -12.32 18.31 -4.83
CA THR A 216 -12.89 19.66 -5.06
C THR A 216 -14.07 20.02 -4.12
N ILE A 217 -14.32 19.26 -3.06
CA ILE A 217 -15.53 19.34 -2.22
C ILE A 217 -15.34 20.18 -0.94
N LYS A 218 -16.22 21.17 -0.71
CA LYS A 218 -16.10 22.17 0.38
C LYS A 218 -16.54 21.75 1.79
N ASN A 219 -17.26 20.65 1.98
CA ASN A 219 -17.96 20.33 3.25
C ASN A 219 -17.64 18.92 3.78
N ILE A 220 -16.36 18.53 3.78
CA ILE A 220 -15.86 17.22 4.24
C ILE A 220 -16.47 16.72 5.58
N PRO A 221 -16.66 17.54 6.64
CA PRO A 221 -17.03 17.05 7.97
C PRO A 221 -18.34 16.26 8.11
N ASP A 222 -19.47 16.82 7.70
CA ASP A 222 -20.77 16.18 7.94
C ASP A 222 -20.95 14.91 7.11
N THR A 223 -20.31 14.88 5.94
CA THR A 223 -20.16 13.67 5.13
C THR A 223 -19.48 12.55 5.92
N LEU A 224 -18.29 12.76 6.51
CA LEU A 224 -17.57 11.71 7.26
C LEU A 224 -18.41 11.07 8.39
N LYS A 225 -19.24 11.87 9.07
CA LYS A 225 -20.17 11.39 10.11
C LYS A 225 -21.18 10.35 9.59
N ILE A 226 -21.72 10.57 8.38
CA ILE A 226 -22.74 9.69 7.78
C ILE A 226 -22.15 8.29 7.56
N LEU A 227 -20.95 8.19 7.00
CA LEU A 227 -20.32 6.88 6.79
C LEU A 227 -19.92 6.20 8.09
N TYR A 228 -19.39 6.96 9.05
CA TYR A 228 -19.02 6.42 10.35
C TYR A 228 -20.21 5.70 11.01
N SER A 229 -21.43 6.22 10.83
CA SER A 229 -22.68 5.57 11.28
C SER A 229 -23.07 4.29 10.51
N LYS A 230 -22.48 4.04 9.34
CA LYS A 230 -22.66 2.84 8.50
C LYS A 230 -21.58 1.77 8.73
N LEU A 231 -20.64 1.96 9.67
CA LEU A 231 -19.61 0.96 10.02
C LEU A 231 -19.79 0.36 11.40
N LYS A 232 -19.12 -0.79 11.57
CA LYS A 232 -18.71 -1.32 12.86
C LYS A 232 -17.18 -1.42 12.90
N THR A 233 -16.54 -0.60 13.74
CA THR A 233 -15.08 -0.46 13.85
C THR A 233 -14.68 -0.07 15.29
N ASN A 234 -13.40 -0.23 15.63
CA ASN A 234 -12.79 0.36 16.82
C ASN A 234 -11.94 1.63 16.53
N LEU A 235 -12.09 2.22 15.35
CA LEU A 235 -11.65 3.59 15.03
C LEU A 235 -12.64 4.63 15.57
N THR A 236 -12.17 5.83 15.88
CA THR A 236 -12.98 6.99 16.29
C THR A 236 -13.23 7.92 15.12
N LEU A 237 -14.30 8.73 15.20
CA LEU A 237 -14.59 9.74 14.19
C LEU A 237 -13.44 10.76 13.99
N LEU A 238 -12.62 11.06 15.00
CA LEU A 238 -11.46 11.96 14.88
C LEU A 238 -10.33 11.37 14.04
N ASP A 239 -10.15 10.05 14.08
CA ASP A 239 -9.24 9.36 13.16
C ASP A 239 -9.73 9.61 11.73
N PHE A 240 -11.03 9.38 11.45
CA PHE A 240 -11.66 9.62 10.15
C PHE A 240 -11.50 11.07 9.62
N TYR A 241 -11.26 12.07 10.47
CA TYR A 241 -10.92 13.44 10.05
C TYR A 241 -9.48 13.59 9.61
N SER A 242 -8.53 13.23 10.48
CA SER A 242 -7.07 13.29 10.26
C SER A 242 -6.61 12.51 9.02
N LEU A 243 -7.53 11.73 8.46
CA LEU A 243 -7.36 10.79 7.39
C LEU A 243 -7.77 11.30 6.02
N ALA A 244 -8.70 12.25 5.93
CA ALA A 244 -9.04 12.88 4.65
C ALA A 244 -7.82 13.59 4.06
N ASP A 245 -7.07 14.28 4.91
CA ASP A 245 -5.94 15.15 4.57
C ASP A 245 -4.69 14.40 4.04
N LYS A 246 -4.70 13.06 4.00
CA LYS A 246 -3.58 12.24 3.51
C LYS A 246 -3.82 11.55 2.17
N LEU A 247 -5.03 11.65 1.62
CA LEU A 247 -5.42 10.98 0.38
C LEU A 247 -4.90 11.66 -0.90
N GLU A 248 -4.55 12.94 -0.80
CA GLU A 248 -3.85 13.67 -1.86
C GLU A 248 -2.52 12.98 -2.21
N TYR A 249 -1.75 12.56 -1.20
CA TYR A 249 -0.45 11.89 -1.33
C TYR A 249 -0.52 10.40 -1.69
N LEU A 250 -1.73 9.83 -1.79
CA LEU A 250 -1.94 8.46 -2.21
C LEU A 250 -1.71 8.31 -3.72
N SER A 251 -0.95 7.30 -4.13
CA SER A 251 -0.79 6.94 -5.55
C SER A 251 -1.12 5.48 -5.79
N ILE A 252 -1.83 5.19 -6.88
CA ILE A 252 -2.34 3.84 -7.21
C ILE A 252 -1.19 2.86 -7.45
N ASN A 253 -0.07 3.32 -8.03
CA ASN A 253 1.15 2.52 -8.19
C ASN A 253 1.85 2.16 -6.86
N LYS A 254 1.35 2.64 -5.72
CA LYS A 254 1.80 2.24 -4.37
C LYS A 254 0.82 1.30 -3.66
N ILE A 255 -0.23 0.85 -4.33
CA ILE A 255 -1.21 -0.12 -3.81
C ILE A 255 -0.87 -1.49 -4.38
N TYR A 256 -0.40 -2.37 -3.50
CA TYR A 256 -0.05 -3.76 -3.80
C TYR A 256 -1.11 -4.69 -3.20
N TYR A 257 -1.30 -5.87 -3.77
CA TYR A 257 -2.20 -6.88 -3.22
C TYR A 257 -1.68 -8.29 -3.50
N GLU A 258 -2.05 -9.23 -2.62
CA GLU A 258 -1.78 -10.66 -2.78
C GLU A 258 -2.94 -11.47 -2.20
N ILE A 259 -3.13 -12.68 -2.73
CA ILE A 259 -4.02 -13.67 -2.13
C ILE A 259 -3.16 -14.61 -1.27
N MET A 260 -3.55 -14.84 -0.02
CA MET A 260 -2.81 -15.70 0.90
C MET A 260 -2.58 -17.09 0.29
N PRO A 261 -1.33 -17.53 0.06
CA PRO A 261 -1.07 -18.80 -0.61
C PRO A 261 -1.50 -20.00 0.22
N THR A 262 -2.40 -20.79 -0.35
CA THR A 262 -3.04 -21.96 0.26
C THR A 262 -3.04 -23.15 -0.69
N LYS A 263 -3.29 -24.35 -0.17
CA LYS A 263 -3.62 -25.55 -0.94
C LYS A 263 -4.99 -26.10 -0.52
N PRO A 264 -5.72 -26.78 -1.42
CA PRO A 264 -6.96 -27.46 -1.06
C PRO A 264 -6.71 -28.62 -0.09
N LEU A 265 -7.71 -28.90 0.74
CA LEU A 265 -7.78 -30.03 1.66
C LEU A 265 -9.25 -30.45 1.82
N THR A 266 -9.60 -31.67 1.42
CA THR A 266 -10.94 -32.23 1.66
C THR A 266 -10.92 -33.10 2.91
N ILE A 267 -11.90 -32.93 3.80
CA ILE A 267 -12.14 -33.76 4.97
C ILE A 267 -13.64 -34.01 5.03
N ASP A 268 -14.08 -35.28 5.14
CA ASP A 268 -15.49 -35.66 5.26
C ASP A 268 -16.40 -35.03 4.17
N ASN A 269 -15.91 -35.02 2.93
CA ASN A 269 -16.48 -34.34 1.75
C ASN A 269 -16.62 -32.81 1.84
N VAL A 270 -16.18 -32.17 2.93
CA VAL A 270 -16.07 -30.72 3.04
C VAL A 270 -14.72 -30.26 2.49
N SER A 271 -14.76 -29.39 1.47
CA SER A 271 -13.56 -28.74 0.92
C SER A 271 -13.15 -27.54 1.77
N TYR A 272 -11.85 -27.46 2.07
CA TYR A 272 -11.19 -26.37 2.78
C TYR A 272 -9.94 -25.92 2.04
N LEU A 273 -9.44 -24.74 2.41
CA LEU A 273 -8.08 -24.31 2.11
C LEU A 273 -7.21 -24.39 3.37
N VAL A 274 -5.93 -24.73 3.23
CA VAL A 274 -4.94 -24.68 4.32
C VAL A 274 -3.69 -23.90 3.89
N PRO A 275 -2.97 -23.23 4.81
CA PRO A 275 -1.77 -22.47 4.46
C PRO A 275 -0.72 -23.35 3.77
N LEU A 276 0.01 -22.78 2.81
CA LEU A 276 1.28 -23.39 2.39
C LEU A 276 2.30 -23.35 3.54
N THR A 277 3.24 -24.29 3.54
CA THR A 277 4.21 -24.51 4.63
C THR A 277 5.64 -24.48 4.09
N VAL A 278 6.56 -23.89 4.85
CA VAL A 278 8.00 -23.82 4.52
C VAL A 278 8.84 -24.11 5.77
N GLN A 279 10.16 -24.24 5.62
CA GLN A 279 11.06 -24.29 6.78
C GLN A 279 10.86 -23.03 7.63
N GLY A 280 10.64 -23.22 8.93
CA GLY A 280 10.42 -22.14 9.89
C GLY A 280 8.96 -21.68 10.09
N GLY A 281 7.97 -22.18 9.33
CA GLY A 281 6.57 -21.84 9.59
C GLY A 281 5.60 -22.03 8.41
N ASN A 282 4.53 -21.25 8.39
CA ASN A 282 3.66 -21.16 7.22
C ASN A 282 4.19 -20.10 6.23
N TYR A 283 3.89 -20.27 4.93
CA TYR A 283 4.38 -19.39 3.89
C TYR A 283 3.82 -17.97 3.98
N ALA A 284 2.63 -17.79 4.57
CA ALA A 284 2.05 -16.47 4.76
C ALA A 284 2.87 -15.60 5.73
N GLN A 285 3.46 -16.19 6.79
CA GLN A 285 4.42 -15.51 7.67
C GLN A 285 5.71 -15.12 6.93
N TYR A 286 6.23 -16.02 6.08
CA TYR A 286 7.43 -15.77 5.29
C TYR A 286 7.22 -14.66 4.24
N LEU A 287 6.10 -14.69 3.50
CA LEU A 287 5.72 -13.67 2.54
C LEU A 287 5.50 -12.33 3.24
N LEU A 288 4.73 -12.31 4.34
CA LEU A 288 4.49 -11.12 5.14
C LEU A 288 5.80 -10.49 5.64
N LYS A 289 6.78 -11.29 6.09
CA LYS A 289 8.09 -10.74 6.51
C LYS A 289 8.78 -9.99 5.36
N LYS A 290 8.73 -10.48 4.12
CA LYS A 290 9.25 -9.75 2.95
C LYS A 290 8.46 -8.48 2.66
N VAL A 291 7.14 -8.55 2.74
CA VAL A 291 6.24 -7.40 2.55
C VAL A 291 6.54 -6.30 3.56
N LEU A 292 6.76 -6.65 4.84
CA LEU A 292 7.12 -5.68 5.88
C LEU A 292 8.50 -5.03 5.63
N THR A 293 9.45 -5.72 5.01
CA THR A 293 10.69 -5.09 4.53
C THR A 293 10.40 -4.14 3.37
N PHE A 294 9.76 -4.63 2.31
CA PHE A 294 9.44 -3.87 1.10
C PHE A 294 8.60 -2.61 1.36
N LEU A 295 7.67 -2.66 2.32
CA LEU A 295 6.85 -1.52 2.72
C LEU A 295 7.69 -0.40 3.35
N ASN A 296 8.81 -0.71 4.01
CA ASN A 296 9.71 0.27 4.64
C ASN A 296 10.87 0.71 3.74
N GLU A 297 11.18 -0.05 2.69
CA GLU A 297 12.16 0.36 1.67
C GLU A 297 11.68 1.62 0.94
N LYS A 298 12.27 2.77 1.29
CA LYS A 298 12.10 4.04 0.59
C LYS A 298 12.52 3.85 -0.87
N GLU A 299 11.63 4.21 -1.80
CA GLU A 299 11.92 4.13 -3.23
C GLU A 299 13.08 5.09 -3.58
N ILE A 300 14.06 4.58 -4.34
CA ILE A 300 15.11 5.41 -4.94
C ILE A 300 14.45 6.25 -6.05
N THR A 301 13.90 7.38 -5.63
CA THR A 301 13.18 8.33 -6.49
C THR A 301 14.17 9.03 -7.41
N TYR A 302 13.91 9.03 -8.72
CA TYR A 302 14.82 9.62 -9.70
C TYR A 302 15.01 11.14 -9.56
N GLU A 303 14.14 11.85 -8.83
CA GLU A 303 14.39 13.24 -8.41
C GLU A 303 15.54 13.38 -7.39
N ASN A 304 15.67 12.39 -6.51
CA ASN A 304 16.74 12.27 -5.52
C ASN A 304 17.99 11.59 -6.10
N ALA A 305 17.88 10.85 -7.21
CA ALA A 305 19.04 10.35 -7.92
C ALA A 305 19.97 11.51 -8.28
N ILE A 306 21.24 11.38 -7.90
CA ILE A 306 22.27 12.36 -8.23
C ILE A 306 22.80 12.00 -9.61
N THR A 307 22.54 12.87 -10.58
CA THR A 307 23.14 12.82 -11.91
C THR A 307 24.55 13.39 -11.85
N VAL A 308 25.53 12.62 -12.33
CA VAL A 308 26.95 12.92 -12.12
C VAL A 308 27.73 12.83 -13.44
N GLU A 309 28.67 13.75 -13.63
CA GLU A 309 29.79 13.55 -14.56
C GLU A 309 31.11 13.35 -13.81
N VAL A 310 32.03 12.56 -14.39
CA VAL A 310 33.34 12.26 -13.81
C VAL A 310 34.47 12.65 -14.76
N LEU A 311 35.17 13.73 -14.44
CA LEU A 311 36.26 14.28 -15.25
C LEU A 311 37.62 14.00 -14.61
N ASN A 312 38.45 13.18 -15.26
CA ASN A 312 39.81 12.94 -14.82
C ASN A 312 40.73 14.13 -15.15
N ALA A 313 41.21 14.83 -14.14
CA ALA A 313 42.20 15.92 -14.26
C ALA A 313 43.59 15.50 -13.74
N SER A 314 43.81 14.23 -13.42
CA SER A 314 45.10 13.69 -12.99
C SER A 314 45.86 13.00 -14.14
N PRO A 315 47.19 12.81 -14.03
CA PRO A 315 47.98 12.05 -15.01
C PRO A 315 47.59 10.57 -15.15
N GLN A 316 46.78 10.01 -14.23
CA GLN A 316 46.47 8.58 -14.21
C GLN A 316 45.41 8.22 -15.27
N LYS A 317 45.86 7.62 -16.37
CA LYS A 317 44.99 7.17 -17.46
C LYS A 317 43.91 6.19 -16.95
N GLY A 318 42.67 6.44 -17.34
CA GLY A 318 41.52 5.58 -17.02
C GLY A 318 40.86 5.81 -15.66
N LEU A 319 41.39 6.71 -14.82
CA LEU A 319 40.90 6.91 -13.45
C LEU A 319 39.42 7.32 -13.37
N ALA A 320 38.94 8.17 -14.28
CA ALA A 320 37.51 8.50 -14.38
C ALA A 320 36.61 7.29 -14.62
N LYS A 321 37.08 6.28 -15.38
CA LYS A 321 36.31 5.03 -15.56
C LYS A 321 36.23 4.25 -14.25
N LEU A 322 37.33 4.13 -13.51
CA LEU A 322 37.37 3.41 -12.23
C LEU A 322 36.51 4.08 -11.16
N VAL A 323 36.52 5.42 -11.10
CA VAL A 323 35.63 6.21 -10.24
C VAL A 323 34.17 6.03 -10.66
N ARG A 324 33.86 6.02 -11.97
CA ARG A 324 32.51 5.69 -12.49
C ARG A 324 32.10 4.25 -12.16
N ASP A 325 33.02 3.29 -12.25
CA ASP A 325 32.80 1.88 -11.90
C ASP A 325 32.44 1.72 -10.41
N LYS A 326 33.15 2.38 -9.49
CA LYS A 326 32.79 2.42 -8.05
C LYS A 326 31.49 3.18 -7.80
N LEU A 327 31.28 4.38 -8.37
CA LEU A 327 30.08 5.19 -8.09
C LEU A 327 28.76 4.49 -8.48
N LEU A 328 28.73 3.71 -9.58
CA LEU A 328 27.55 2.90 -9.91
C LEU A 328 27.26 1.81 -8.84
N GLN A 329 28.29 1.29 -8.15
CA GLN A 329 28.10 0.30 -7.06
C GLN A 329 27.44 0.92 -5.81
N TYR A 330 27.58 2.24 -5.63
CA TYR A 330 26.85 3.02 -4.61
C TYR A 330 25.49 3.54 -5.11
N GLY A 331 25.02 3.11 -6.29
CA GLY A 331 23.72 3.52 -6.86
C GLY A 331 23.69 4.95 -7.42
N ILE A 332 24.84 5.61 -7.58
CA ILE A 332 24.93 6.96 -8.14
C ILE A 332 24.80 6.93 -9.67
N ASN A 333 23.99 7.82 -10.25
CA ASN A 333 23.73 7.85 -11.69
C ASN A 333 24.80 8.67 -12.43
N VAL A 334 25.91 8.02 -12.79
CA VAL A 334 26.98 8.67 -13.57
C VAL A 334 26.65 8.62 -15.06
N ILE A 335 26.21 9.75 -15.62
CA ILE A 335 25.75 9.85 -17.03
C ILE A 335 26.89 10.15 -18.01
N TYR A 336 28.02 10.70 -17.54
CA TYR A 336 29.21 10.95 -18.36
C TYR A 336 30.50 10.68 -17.58
N TYR A 337 31.54 10.22 -18.27
CA TYR A 337 32.90 10.19 -17.73
C TYR A 337 33.93 10.40 -18.84
N GLY A 338 35.04 11.07 -18.52
CA GLY A 338 36.07 11.42 -19.49
C GLY A 338 37.33 12.00 -18.85
N ASN A 339 38.19 12.62 -19.66
CA ASN A 339 39.28 13.46 -19.15
C ASN A 339 38.83 14.93 -19.12
N SER A 340 39.36 15.68 -18.17
CA SER A 340 39.27 17.14 -18.13
C SER A 340 40.23 17.76 -19.16
N ASN A 341 39.84 18.89 -19.75
CA ASN A 341 40.73 19.69 -20.60
C ASN A 341 41.88 20.36 -19.81
N ASN A 342 41.71 20.50 -18.48
CA ASN A 342 42.68 21.10 -17.57
C ASN A 342 43.11 20.10 -16.50
N SER A 343 44.41 20.01 -16.22
CA SER A 343 44.95 19.24 -15.08
C SER A 343 44.61 19.90 -13.73
N SER A 344 44.45 19.10 -12.66
CA SER A 344 44.21 19.60 -11.30
C SER A 344 45.00 18.80 -10.28
N LYS A 345 45.62 19.50 -9.32
CA LYS A 345 46.30 18.87 -8.19
C LYS A 345 45.35 18.36 -7.11
N VAL A 346 44.13 18.89 -7.08
CA VAL A 346 43.16 18.66 -6.01
C VAL A 346 41.83 18.20 -6.60
N THR A 347 41.26 17.17 -5.98
CA THR A 347 39.95 16.62 -6.31
C THR A 347 38.87 17.58 -5.83
N ARG A 348 37.83 17.79 -6.65
CA ARG A 348 36.73 18.71 -6.36
C ARG A 348 35.40 18.10 -6.73
N ILE A 349 34.38 18.43 -5.95
CA ILE A 349 32.99 18.05 -6.20
C ILE A 349 32.19 19.34 -6.32
N ILE A 350 31.55 19.54 -7.47
CA ILE A 350 30.95 20.80 -7.87
C ILE A 350 29.44 20.63 -8.00
N ASP A 351 28.66 21.27 -7.13
CA ASP A 351 27.21 21.42 -7.27
C ASP A 351 26.90 22.34 -8.46
N ARG A 352 26.12 21.81 -9.42
CA ARG A 352 25.74 22.48 -10.67
C ARG A 352 24.32 23.03 -10.68
N VAL A 353 23.50 22.70 -9.69
CA VAL A 353 22.06 22.98 -9.66
C VAL A 353 21.63 23.80 -8.44
N GLY A 354 22.57 24.16 -7.56
CA GLY A 354 22.29 24.87 -6.30
C GLY A 354 21.77 23.94 -5.20
N LYS A 355 21.98 22.62 -5.32
CA LYS A 355 21.56 21.60 -4.35
C LYS A 355 22.78 20.98 -3.68
N LEU A 356 23.52 21.81 -2.94
CA LEU A 356 24.79 21.47 -2.28
C LEU A 356 24.77 20.13 -1.52
N ASP A 357 23.64 19.72 -0.94
CA ASP A 357 23.53 18.43 -0.25
C ASP A 357 23.68 17.20 -1.16
N LYS A 358 23.34 17.31 -2.46
CA LYS A 358 23.70 16.28 -3.46
C LYS A 358 25.23 16.15 -3.57
N ALA A 359 25.94 17.28 -3.68
CA ALA A 359 27.41 17.27 -3.72
C ALA A 359 28.04 16.75 -2.40
N LYS A 360 27.45 17.06 -1.23
CA LYS A 360 27.87 16.49 0.07
C LYS A 360 27.74 14.97 0.13
N GLN A 361 26.68 14.38 -0.44
CA GLN A 361 26.52 12.92 -0.47
C GLN A 361 27.63 12.25 -1.30
N ILE A 362 27.98 12.81 -2.46
CA ILE A 362 29.14 12.34 -3.24
C ILE A 362 30.44 12.54 -2.45
N GLY A 363 30.60 13.66 -1.74
CA GLY A 363 31.75 13.93 -0.88
C GLY A 363 31.92 12.95 0.27
N ALA A 364 30.83 12.46 0.86
CA ALA A 364 30.87 11.40 1.86
C ALA A 364 31.35 10.06 1.26
N ILE A 365 30.81 9.67 0.10
CA ILE A 365 31.18 8.43 -0.61
C ILE A 365 32.66 8.44 -1.06
N MET A 366 33.16 9.59 -1.54
CA MET A 366 34.54 9.75 -2.04
C MET A 366 35.52 10.27 -0.98
N ARG A 367 35.08 10.43 0.28
CA ARG A 367 35.82 11.07 1.40
C ARG A 367 36.41 12.46 1.06
N CYS A 368 35.90 13.12 0.04
CA CYS A 368 36.40 14.40 -0.47
C CYS A 368 35.69 15.57 0.24
N LYS A 369 36.48 16.45 0.87
CA LYS A 369 35.98 17.64 1.59
C LYS A 369 35.98 18.93 0.74
N ASN A 370 36.57 18.90 -0.45
CA ASN A 370 36.68 20.07 -1.32
C ASN A 370 35.43 20.17 -2.22
N ILE A 371 34.37 20.75 -1.65
CA ILE A 371 33.04 20.84 -2.25
C ILE A 371 32.72 22.31 -2.51
N GLU A 372 32.35 22.63 -3.75
CA GLU A 372 32.03 23.98 -4.20
C GLU A 372 30.68 23.99 -4.94
N THR A 373 30.01 25.15 -5.01
CA THR A 373 28.83 25.36 -5.86
C THR A 373 29.21 26.28 -7.02
N ALA A 374 29.06 25.80 -8.26
CA ALA A 374 29.28 26.58 -9.47
C ALA A 374 28.21 26.21 -10.50
N ILE A 375 27.04 26.84 -10.35
CA ILE A 375 25.80 26.53 -11.07
C ILE A 375 26.02 26.57 -12.59
N ASN A 376 25.65 25.48 -13.26
CA ASN A 376 25.66 25.36 -14.72
C ASN A 376 24.59 24.35 -15.15
N LEU A 377 23.35 24.80 -15.28
CA LEU A 377 22.22 23.95 -15.69
C LEU A 377 22.42 23.31 -17.08
N ASN A 378 23.22 23.94 -17.95
CA ASN A 378 23.55 23.42 -19.27
C ASN A 378 24.51 22.21 -19.24
N ALA A 379 25.06 21.85 -18.07
CA ALA A 379 25.87 20.64 -17.91
C ALA A 379 25.03 19.34 -17.90
N GLY A 380 23.70 19.42 -17.72
CA GLY A 380 22.82 18.24 -17.69
C GLY A 380 23.00 17.31 -16.48
N VAL A 381 23.75 17.74 -15.46
CA VAL A 381 24.06 17.00 -14.23
C VAL A 381 23.76 17.82 -12.97
N ASP A 382 23.47 17.15 -11.87
CA ASP A 382 23.46 17.76 -10.53
C ASP A 382 24.87 18.11 -10.05
N VAL A 383 25.86 17.24 -10.35
CA VAL A 383 27.21 17.30 -9.79
C VAL A 383 28.30 16.98 -10.83
N THR A 384 29.32 17.84 -10.92
CA THR A 384 30.58 17.53 -11.63
C THR A 384 31.63 17.06 -10.62
N ILE A 385 32.24 15.90 -10.85
CA ILE A 385 33.42 15.43 -10.10
C ILE A 385 34.66 15.71 -10.96
N ILE A 386 35.63 16.43 -10.42
CA ILE A 386 36.95 16.62 -11.03
C ILE A 386 37.99 15.88 -10.18
N ILE A 387 38.59 14.84 -10.74
CA ILE A 387 39.57 13.99 -10.03
C ILE A 387 40.96 14.59 -10.16
N GLY A 388 41.61 14.91 -9.03
CA GLY A 388 42.95 15.49 -8.98
C GLY A 388 44.09 14.49 -8.80
N GLU A 389 45.33 15.00 -8.78
CA GLU A 389 46.54 14.24 -8.41
C GLU A 389 46.51 13.69 -6.97
N ASP A 390 45.71 14.28 -6.09
CA ASP A 390 45.47 13.87 -4.69
C ASP A 390 44.54 12.64 -4.53
N PHE A 391 43.89 12.19 -5.61
CA PHE A 391 42.86 11.16 -5.50
C PHE A 391 43.43 9.76 -5.28
N ASN A 392 42.81 9.01 -4.36
CA ASN A 392 43.12 7.59 -4.16
C ASN A 392 41.85 6.74 -4.18
N MET A 393 41.88 5.61 -4.88
CA MET A 393 40.78 4.65 -4.94
C MET A 393 40.42 4.06 -3.55
N SER A 394 41.38 4.03 -2.61
CA SER A 394 41.14 3.63 -1.21
C SER A 394 40.18 4.54 -0.45
N PHE A 395 39.82 5.71 -1.01
CA PHE A 395 38.76 6.54 -0.45
C PHE A 395 37.37 5.87 -0.53
N PHE A 396 37.20 4.87 -1.41
CA PHE A 396 36.00 4.02 -1.50
C PHE A 396 36.06 2.71 -0.68
N ASP A 397 37.13 2.47 0.08
CA ASP A 397 37.29 1.25 0.86
C ASP A 397 37.11 1.58 2.36
N ASN A 398 36.30 0.77 3.07
CA ASN A 398 35.83 1.08 4.43
C ASN A 398 36.95 1.27 5.45
#